data_AF-A0A7R7EHP1-F1
#
_entry.id   AF-A0A7R7EHP1-F1
#
_cell.length_a   1.000
_cell.length_b   1.000
_cell.length_c   1.000
_cell.angle_alpha   90.00
_cell.angle_beta   90.00
_cell.angle_gamma   90.00
#
_symmetry.space_group_name_H-M   'P 1'
#
loop_
_entity.id
_entity.type
_entity.pdbx_description
1 polymer ?
#
loop_
_entity_poly.entity_id
_entity_poly.type
_entity_poly.pdbx_seq_one_letter_code
_entity_poly.pdbx_strand_id
1 'polypeptide(L)'
;MDNDRMEEYQDSLSEIKDYPFELNQMVKHLNQRIECKRRKRFLTSLSSMVAVFLLFVITVNSNTTFAEELFKLPVIGTLAEYVQFDKGLQNAVKNKYVKKVNLIAKSNGYTLSLPYAIADTKQLVVFFQVPEHLKKKESDFINVDITKIVDTTSGKEYKDYISETSYPTGNSVDKNLYYTSIRSGDYPIPENLKIYVTMRRESQSQDTNSINNDSKASNAKDTFETTPNTKNEKLGEFVYALHMGKYPEPIITTLNKDIKVNGQTIHINSVGQYPTGTEININIPDNNDYIINGLDFKVIDNSGKSWGNPGGVTAIGPDEKGNTQYFFESDYFHSNTLNKIKFAGIRMLKKSEAVITLDLKNKTMAPELKDIQLKNIERSGNKAYITFSSDTIGCLGLFQHEYKDTKGNQFEFHSESGTSMQNSTMENYLATVWPKDNKVILTRCLSPMIKLKKPVEITLEK
;
A
#
# COMPACT_ATOMS: atom_id res chain seq x y z
N MET A 1 -24.80 32.22 -82.57
CA MET A 1 -25.74 33.06 -81.82
C MET A 1 -25.98 32.42 -80.45
N ASP A 2 -24.89 32.13 -79.73
CA ASP A 2 -24.92 31.29 -78.51
C ASP A 2 -23.87 31.71 -77.46
N ASN A 3 -23.19 32.85 -77.67
CA ASN A 3 -22.20 33.39 -76.73
C ASN A 3 -22.80 34.52 -75.87
N ASP A 4 -23.70 35.35 -76.44
CA ASP A 4 -24.39 36.43 -75.70
C ASP A 4 -25.22 35.92 -74.52
N ARG A 5 -25.88 34.76 -74.68
CA ARG A 5 -26.74 34.21 -73.60
C ARG A 5 -25.95 33.64 -72.44
N MET A 6 -24.75 33.11 -72.70
CA MET A 6 -23.88 32.60 -71.64
C MET A 6 -23.21 33.73 -70.87
N GLU A 7 -22.92 34.85 -71.53
CA GLU A 7 -22.39 36.06 -70.90
C GLU A 7 -23.47 36.73 -70.04
N GLU A 8 -24.70 36.85 -70.56
CA GLU A 8 -25.87 37.36 -69.83
C GLU A 8 -26.23 36.46 -68.62
N TYR A 9 -26.08 35.14 -68.74
CA TYR A 9 -26.30 34.20 -67.64
C TYR A 9 -25.18 34.26 -66.57
N GLN A 10 -23.94 34.50 -66.98
CA GLN A 10 -22.80 34.70 -66.06
C GLN A 10 -22.91 36.04 -65.32
N ASP A 11 -23.35 37.11 -66.00
CA ASP A 11 -23.64 38.40 -65.38
C ASP A 11 -24.78 38.29 -64.37
N SER A 12 -25.87 37.61 -64.72
CA SER A 12 -27.00 37.33 -63.83
C SER A 12 -26.57 36.54 -62.58
N LEU A 13 -25.63 35.59 -62.70
CA LEU A 13 -25.11 34.81 -61.58
C LEU A 13 -24.13 35.60 -60.72
N SER A 14 -23.43 36.59 -61.29
CA SER A 14 -22.52 37.47 -60.56
C SER A 14 -23.29 38.49 -59.69
N GLU A 15 -24.48 38.89 -60.13
CA GLU A 15 -25.39 39.79 -59.41
C GLU A 15 -26.09 39.11 -58.22
N ILE A 16 -26.21 37.78 -58.22
CA ILE A 16 -26.85 36.96 -57.16
C ILE A 16 -25.87 36.55 -56.05
N LYS A 17 -24.62 37.03 -56.06
CA LYS A 17 -23.57 36.54 -55.15
C LYS A 17 -23.59 37.16 -53.74
N ASP A 18 -24.41 38.18 -53.51
CA ASP A 18 -24.64 38.72 -52.18
C ASP A 18 -25.95 38.18 -51.62
N TYR A 19 -25.85 37.04 -50.93
CA TYR A 19 -26.89 36.64 -49.99
C TYR A 19 -27.13 37.81 -49.02
N PRO A 20 -28.38 38.30 -48.85
CA PRO A 20 -28.65 39.43 -47.99
C PRO A 20 -28.09 39.16 -46.59
N PHE A 21 -27.36 40.13 -46.04
CA PHE A 21 -26.71 40.05 -44.73
C PHE A 21 -27.66 39.55 -43.63
N GLU A 22 -28.95 39.85 -43.76
CA GLU A 22 -30.03 39.41 -42.88
C GLU A 22 -30.23 37.88 -42.86
N LEU A 23 -30.02 37.18 -43.98
CA LEU A 23 -30.17 35.73 -44.07
C LEU A 23 -28.98 35.01 -43.40
N ASN A 24 -27.76 35.50 -43.59
CA ASN A 24 -26.57 35.01 -42.91
C ASN A 24 -26.64 35.25 -41.39
N GLN A 25 -27.16 36.41 -40.97
CA GLN A 25 -27.45 36.67 -39.55
C GLN A 25 -28.54 35.73 -39.02
N MET A 26 -29.62 35.47 -39.77
CA MET A 26 -30.66 34.54 -39.38
C MET A 26 -30.14 33.11 -39.20
N VAL A 27 -29.34 32.59 -40.14
CA VAL A 27 -28.73 31.25 -40.04
C VAL A 27 -27.76 31.17 -38.86
N LYS A 28 -26.95 32.21 -38.63
CA LYS A 28 -26.07 32.30 -37.46
C LYS A 28 -26.85 32.32 -36.14
N HIS A 29 -27.95 33.08 -36.08
CA HIS A 29 -28.83 33.16 -34.90
C HIS A 29 -29.60 31.85 -34.69
N LEU A 30 -30.00 31.15 -35.76
CA LEU A 30 -30.66 29.85 -35.70
C LEU A 30 -29.69 28.78 -35.21
N ASN A 31 -28.47 28.72 -35.76
CA ASN A 31 -27.42 27.81 -35.33
C ASN A 31 -26.99 28.06 -33.88
N GLN A 32 -26.81 29.33 -33.47
CA GLN A 32 -26.56 29.67 -32.05
C GLN A 32 -27.71 29.25 -31.13
N ARG A 33 -28.97 29.38 -31.56
CA ARG A 33 -30.14 28.90 -30.79
C ARG A 33 -30.20 27.37 -30.71
N ILE A 34 -29.85 26.67 -31.78
CA ILE A 34 -29.78 25.19 -31.83
C ILE A 34 -28.64 24.70 -30.93
N GLU A 35 -27.46 25.30 -31.00
CA GLU A 35 -26.33 24.99 -30.13
C GLU A 35 -26.62 25.31 -28.67
N CYS A 36 -27.18 26.48 -28.35
CA CYS A 36 -27.60 26.81 -26.98
C CYS A 36 -28.69 25.88 -26.46
N LYS A 37 -29.66 25.45 -27.29
CA LYS A 37 -30.68 24.47 -26.88
C LYS A 37 -30.10 23.07 -26.69
N ARG A 38 -29.18 22.62 -27.56
CA ARG A 38 -28.45 21.35 -27.40
C ARG A 38 -27.55 21.38 -26.16
N ARG A 39 -26.82 22.47 -25.92
CA ARG A 39 -25.95 22.67 -24.76
C ARG A 39 -26.77 22.76 -23.47
N LYS A 40 -27.90 23.50 -23.46
CA LYS A 40 -28.84 23.51 -22.32
C LYS A 40 -29.45 22.13 -22.08
N ARG A 41 -29.91 21.41 -23.10
CA ARG A 41 -30.43 20.03 -22.95
C ARG A 41 -29.37 19.04 -22.47
N PHE A 42 -28.13 19.16 -22.95
CA PHE A 42 -27.00 18.34 -22.54
C PHE A 42 -26.56 18.66 -21.10
N LEU A 43 -26.48 19.94 -20.73
CA LEU A 43 -26.22 20.40 -19.36
C LEU A 43 -27.34 19.97 -18.39
N THR A 44 -28.62 20.06 -18.78
CA THR A 44 -29.74 19.58 -17.94
C THR A 44 -29.76 18.05 -17.85
N SER A 45 -29.34 17.33 -18.90
CA SER A 45 -29.27 15.87 -18.91
C SER A 45 -28.11 15.33 -18.07
N LEU A 46 -26.91 15.93 -18.15
CA LEU A 46 -25.79 15.60 -17.26
C LEU A 46 -26.13 15.93 -15.80
N SER A 47 -26.72 17.10 -15.54
CA SER A 47 -27.12 17.49 -14.19
C SER A 47 -28.18 16.55 -13.60
N SER A 48 -29.14 16.09 -14.40
CA SER A 48 -30.14 15.11 -13.97
C SER A 48 -29.51 13.76 -13.63
N MET A 49 -28.56 13.30 -14.46
CA MET A 49 -27.86 12.03 -14.23
C MET A 49 -27.00 12.09 -12.96
N VAL A 50 -26.28 13.19 -12.72
CA VAL A 50 -25.54 13.41 -11.46
C VAL A 50 -26.50 13.46 -10.26
N ALA A 51 -27.66 14.12 -10.38
CA ALA A 51 -28.64 14.21 -9.29
C ALA A 51 -29.24 12.83 -8.94
N VAL A 52 -29.65 12.05 -9.95
CA VAL A 52 -30.14 10.67 -9.75
C VAL A 52 -29.05 9.81 -9.09
N PHE A 53 -27.80 10.00 -9.45
CA PHE A 53 -26.70 9.26 -8.82
C PHE A 53 -26.42 9.68 -7.39
N LEU A 54 -26.45 10.98 -7.08
CA LEU A 54 -26.32 11.44 -5.69
C LEU A 54 -27.45 10.90 -4.84
N LEU A 55 -28.69 10.93 -5.35
CA LEU A 55 -29.84 10.31 -4.69
C LEU A 55 -29.65 8.81 -4.49
N PHE A 56 -29.10 8.11 -5.48
CA PHE A 56 -28.75 6.69 -5.35
C PHE A 56 -27.71 6.46 -4.24
N VAL A 57 -26.58 7.19 -4.24
CA VAL A 57 -25.53 7.06 -3.22
C VAL A 57 -26.09 7.36 -1.83
N ILE A 58 -26.90 8.42 -1.69
CA ILE A 58 -27.56 8.77 -0.43
C ILE A 58 -28.51 7.64 -0.01
N THR A 59 -29.31 7.11 -0.92
CA THR A 59 -30.28 6.04 -0.61
C THR A 59 -29.58 4.77 -0.15
N VAL A 60 -28.54 4.34 -0.87
CA VAL A 60 -27.76 3.14 -0.51
C VAL A 60 -27.05 3.33 0.83
N ASN A 61 -26.38 4.47 1.02
CA ASN A 61 -25.61 4.69 2.25
C ASN A 61 -26.52 4.97 3.47
N SER A 62 -27.78 5.40 3.28
CA SER A 62 -28.72 5.65 4.39
C SER A 62 -29.61 4.46 4.72
N ASN A 63 -29.80 3.51 3.81
CA ASN A 63 -30.71 2.38 3.99
C ASN A 63 -29.96 1.03 3.85
N THR A 64 -29.77 0.36 4.98
CA THR A 64 -29.04 -0.91 5.06
C THR A 64 -29.73 -2.03 4.29
N THR A 65 -31.05 -2.13 4.34
CA THR A 65 -31.83 -3.19 3.67
C THR A 65 -31.74 -3.08 2.15
N PHE A 66 -31.84 -1.87 1.62
CA PHE A 66 -31.70 -1.66 0.17
C PHE A 66 -30.27 -1.96 -0.31
N ALA A 67 -29.27 -1.61 0.51
CA ALA A 67 -27.88 -1.91 0.20
C ALA A 67 -27.61 -3.42 0.18
N GLU A 68 -28.16 -4.19 1.13
CA GLU A 68 -28.01 -5.65 1.17
C GLU A 68 -28.58 -6.37 -0.05
N GLU A 69 -29.64 -5.85 -0.67
CA GLU A 69 -30.21 -6.41 -1.91
C GLU A 69 -29.40 -6.03 -3.16
N LEU A 70 -28.85 -4.81 -3.20
CA LEU A 70 -28.02 -4.36 -4.32
C LEU A 70 -26.67 -5.06 -4.38
N PHE A 71 -26.12 -5.39 -3.22
CA PHE A 71 -24.88 -6.14 -3.13
C PHE A 71 -25.21 -7.61 -2.94
N LYS A 72 -25.02 -8.42 -4.00
CA LYS A 72 -24.97 -9.90 -3.87
C LYS A 72 -23.70 -10.31 -3.13
N LEU A 73 -23.61 -9.95 -1.86
CA LEU A 73 -22.38 -10.05 -1.11
C LEU A 73 -22.00 -11.51 -0.86
N PRO A 74 -20.70 -11.82 -0.81
CA PRO A 74 -20.26 -13.04 -0.17
C PRO A 74 -20.82 -13.10 1.26
N VAL A 75 -21.62 -14.13 1.57
CA VAL A 75 -22.10 -14.39 2.93
C VAL A 75 -20.90 -14.40 3.88
N ILE A 76 -21.05 -13.90 5.11
CA ILE A 76 -19.96 -13.81 6.12
C ILE A 76 -19.17 -15.13 6.22
N GLY A 77 -19.85 -16.28 6.12
CA GLY A 77 -19.19 -17.59 6.08
C GLY A 77 -18.19 -17.76 4.92
N THR A 78 -18.52 -17.23 3.74
CA THR A 78 -17.60 -17.20 2.59
C THR A 78 -16.46 -16.20 2.79
N LEU A 79 -16.65 -15.10 3.54
CA LEU A 79 -15.58 -14.11 3.80
C LEU A 79 -14.34 -14.74 4.48
N ALA A 80 -14.53 -15.82 5.26
CA ALA A 80 -13.44 -16.54 5.90
C ALA A 80 -12.49 -17.22 4.90
N GLU A 81 -12.99 -17.56 3.70
CA GLU A 81 -12.19 -18.08 2.59
C GLU A 81 -11.34 -16.97 1.94
N TYR A 82 -11.81 -15.71 1.97
CA TYR A 82 -11.09 -14.57 1.37
C TYR A 82 -9.90 -14.14 2.23
N VAL A 83 -10.00 -14.28 3.55
CA VAL A 83 -8.94 -13.92 4.51
C VAL A 83 -8.10 -15.13 4.91
N GLN A 84 -8.02 -16.16 4.07
CA GLN A 84 -7.44 -17.45 4.47
C GLN A 84 -5.97 -17.42 4.91
N PHE A 85 -5.23 -16.40 4.48
CA PHE A 85 -3.83 -16.21 4.84
C PHE A 85 -3.63 -15.43 6.14
N ASP A 86 -4.70 -14.88 6.73
CA ASP A 86 -4.68 -14.23 8.04
C ASP A 86 -5.65 -14.94 8.99
N LYS A 87 -5.12 -15.84 9.84
CA LYS A 87 -5.98 -16.57 10.78
C LYS A 87 -6.63 -15.67 11.83
N GLY A 88 -6.05 -14.51 12.15
CA GLY A 88 -6.67 -13.52 13.03
C GLY A 88 -7.97 -12.99 12.42
N LEU A 89 -7.91 -12.60 11.15
CA LEU A 89 -9.10 -12.20 10.40
C LEU A 89 -10.08 -13.34 10.19
N GLN A 90 -9.62 -14.57 9.92
CA GLN A 90 -10.52 -15.73 9.86
C GLN A 90 -11.27 -15.92 11.19
N ASN A 91 -10.59 -15.79 12.33
CA ASN A 91 -11.22 -15.94 13.64
C ASN A 91 -12.24 -14.84 13.90
N ALA A 92 -11.92 -13.58 13.56
CA ALA A 92 -12.88 -12.47 13.62
C ALA A 92 -14.13 -12.75 12.76
N VAL A 93 -13.94 -13.25 11.53
CA VAL A 93 -15.04 -13.59 10.62
C VAL A 93 -15.89 -14.73 11.17
N LYS A 94 -15.28 -15.82 11.63
CA LYS A 94 -15.97 -16.98 12.21
C LYS A 94 -16.80 -16.60 13.44
N ASN A 95 -16.30 -15.65 14.24
CA ASN A 95 -16.99 -15.14 15.42
C ASN A 95 -17.95 -13.97 15.12
N LYS A 96 -18.31 -13.75 13.85
CA LYS A 96 -19.27 -12.71 13.41
C LYS A 96 -18.86 -11.29 13.79
N TYR A 97 -17.56 -11.03 13.94
CA TYR A 97 -16.99 -9.71 14.24
C TYR A 97 -16.85 -8.80 13.00
N VAL A 98 -17.53 -9.16 11.91
CA VAL A 98 -17.53 -8.39 10.66
C VAL A 98 -18.66 -7.39 10.68
N LYS A 99 -18.35 -6.12 10.43
CA LYS A 99 -19.36 -5.08 10.25
C LYS A 99 -19.72 -4.95 8.77
N LYS A 100 -21.01 -5.08 8.46
CA LYS A 100 -21.56 -4.65 7.17
C LYS A 100 -21.67 -3.13 7.18
N VAL A 101 -20.93 -2.46 6.31
CA VAL A 101 -20.97 -0.99 6.17
C VAL A 101 -21.67 -0.57 4.87
N ASN A 102 -21.63 -1.42 3.83
CA ASN A 102 -22.42 -1.28 2.61
C ASN A 102 -22.34 0.11 1.94
N LEU A 103 -21.15 0.73 1.95
CA LEU A 103 -20.97 2.06 1.41
C LEU A 103 -20.64 2.01 -0.08
N ILE A 104 -21.15 2.99 -0.84
CA ILE A 104 -20.80 3.21 -2.24
C ILE A 104 -20.21 4.60 -2.43
N ALA A 105 -19.16 4.68 -3.24
CA ALA A 105 -18.66 5.94 -3.78
C ALA A 105 -18.52 5.82 -5.30
N LYS A 106 -18.66 6.97 -6.00
CA LYS A 106 -18.49 7.06 -7.45
C LYS A 106 -17.51 8.15 -7.81
N SER A 107 -16.70 7.89 -8.82
CA SER A 107 -15.69 8.82 -9.32
C SER A 107 -15.35 8.45 -10.75
N ASN A 108 -15.26 9.44 -11.64
CA ASN A 108 -14.92 9.27 -13.06
C ASN A 108 -15.71 8.15 -13.78
N GLY A 109 -17.00 8.00 -13.47
CA GLY A 109 -17.86 6.96 -14.06
C GLY A 109 -17.69 5.56 -13.46
N TYR A 110 -16.72 5.35 -12.57
CA TYR A 110 -16.54 4.11 -11.83
C TYR A 110 -17.28 4.14 -10.50
N THR A 111 -17.75 2.97 -10.07
CA THR A 111 -18.39 2.77 -8.77
C THR A 111 -17.52 1.85 -7.95
N LEU A 112 -17.05 2.28 -6.79
CA LEU A 112 -16.30 1.43 -5.87
C LEU A 112 -17.15 1.23 -4.62
N SER A 113 -17.29 -0.03 -4.23
CA SER A 113 -18.16 -0.40 -3.11
C SER A 113 -17.31 -0.88 -1.95
N LEU A 114 -17.69 -0.51 -0.74
CA LEU A 114 -17.05 -0.91 0.51
C LEU A 114 -18.09 -1.65 1.35
N PRO A 115 -18.29 -2.96 1.14
CA PRO A 115 -19.33 -3.71 1.84
C PRO A 115 -19.00 -4.05 3.29
N TYR A 116 -17.73 -4.36 3.60
CA TYR A 116 -17.33 -4.89 4.90
C TYR A 116 -16.18 -4.10 5.51
N ALA A 117 -16.21 -4.02 6.84
CA ALA A 117 -15.08 -3.59 7.64
C ALA A 117 -14.96 -4.48 8.89
N ILE A 118 -13.73 -4.73 9.32
CA ILE A 118 -13.40 -5.33 10.61
C ILE A 118 -12.45 -4.34 11.28
N ALA A 119 -12.71 -3.95 12.52
CA ALA A 119 -11.76 -3.08 13.21
C ALA A 119 -11.77 -3.27 14.71
N ASP A 120 -10.63 -2.98 15.31
CA ASP A 120 -10.45 -2.72 16.73
C ASP A 120 -9.49 -1.54 16.91
N THR A 121 -8.98 -1.33 18.13
CA THR A 121 -8.07 -0.22 18.42
C THR A 121 -6.72 -0.33 17.71
N LYS A 122 -6.33 -1.51 17.19
CA LYS A 122 -5.02 -1.77 16.58
C LYS A 122 -5.05 -2.05 15.09
N GLN A 123 -6.19 -2.43 14.54
CA GLN A 123 -6.30 -2.74 13.12
C GLN A 123 -7.64 -2.33 12.55
N LEU A 124 -7.62 -1.81 11.31
CA LEU A 124 -8.78 -1.63 10.45
C LEU A 124 -8.56 -2.42 9.16
N VAL A 125 -9.45 -3.37 8.88
CA VAL A 125 -9.49 -4.09 7.61
C VAL A 125 -10.76 -3.71 6.87
N VAL A 126 -10.58 -3.18 5.66
CA VAL A 126 -11.66 -2.74 4.80
C VAL A 126 -11.68 -3.56 3.52
N PHE A 127 -12.88 -3.97 3.10
CA PHE A 127 -13.07 -4.81 1.91
C PHE A 127 -13.69 -3.98 0.79
N PHE A 128 -13.01 -3.87 -0.33
CA PHE A 128 -13.44 -3.15 -1.53
C PHE A 128 -13.89 -4.12 -2.62
N GLN A 129 -15.08 -3.87 -3.15
CA GLN A 129 -15.65 -4.62 -4.25
C GLN A 129 -15.49 -3.81 -5.55
N VAL A 130 -14.60 -4.28 -6.43
CA VAL A 130 -14.29 -3.62 -7.71
C VAL A 130 -15.29 -4.07 -8.80
N PRO A 131 -15.75 -3.16 -9.68
CA PRO A 131 -16.66 -3.51 -10.78
C PRO A 131 -16.14 -4.61 -11.70
N GLU A 132 -17.01 -5.58 -12.04
CA GLU A 132 -16.66 -6.70 -12.92
C GLU A 132 -16.13 -6.29 -14.30
N HIS A 133 -16.68 -5.22 -14.89
CA HIS A 133 -16.27 -4.75 -16.21
C HIS A 133 -14.83 -4.22 -16.28
N LEU A 134 -14.17 -4.02 -15.12
CA LEU A 134 -12.75 -3.68 -15.06
C LEU A 134 -11.85 -4.92 -15.25
N LYS A 135 -12.39 -6.14 -15.19
CA LYS A 135 -11.72 -7.37 -15.63
C LYS A 135 -11.68 -7.41 -17.16
N LYS A 136 -10.65 -6.88 -17.82
CA LYS A 136 -10.57 -7.03 -19.29
C LYS A 136 -9.23 -7.46 -19.90
N LYS A 137 -8.14 -7.62 -19.15
CA LYS A 137 -6.91 -8.25 -19.66
C LYS A 137 -6.21 -9.06 -18.57
N GLU A 138 -5.68 -10.24 -18.93
CA GLU A 138 -4.94 -11.13 -18.01
C GLU A 138 -3.70 -10.46 -17.38
N SER A 139 -3.26 -9.32 -17.91
CA SER A 139 -2.09 -8.55 -17.48
C SER A 139 -2.40 -7.23 -16.78
N ASP A 140 -3.66 -6.87 -16.57
CA ASP A 140 -4.06 -5.62 -15.91
C ASP A 140 -4.30 -5.85 -14.41
N PHE A 141 -3.60 -5.11 -13.56
CA PHE A 141 -3.81 -5.12 -12.12
C PHE A 141 -4.63 -3.90 -11.69
N ILE A 142 -5.61 -4.11 -10.81
CA ILE A 142 -6.34 -3.00 -10.17
C ILE A 142 -5.78 -2.80 -8.78
N ASN A 143 -5.24 -1.60 -8.55
CA ASN A 143 -4.72 -1.17 -7.26
C ASN A 143 -5.80 -0.32 -6.57
N VAL A 144 -6.11 -0.63 -5.31
CA VAL A 144 -7.04 0.12 -4.47
C VAL A 144 -6.26 0.60 -3.25
N ASP A 145 -5.84 1.85 -3.30
CA ASP A 145 -4.90 2.41 -2.32
C ASP A 145 -5.61 3.37 -1.38
N ILE A 146 -5.49 3.15 -0.08
CA ILE A 146 -5.91 4.12 0.93
C ILE A 146 -4.84 5.19 1.03
N THR A 147 -5.15 6.36 0.50
CA THR A 147 -4.22 7.49 0.38
C THR A 147 -4.21 8.40 1.59
N LYS A 148 -5.31 8.44 2.36
CA LYS A 148 -5.45 9.30 3.53
C LYS A 148 -6.57 8.79 4.44
N ILE A 149 -6.36 8.93 5.75
CA ILE A 149 -7.35 8.66 6.79
C ILE A 149 -7.51 9.93 7.62
N VAL A 150 -8.74 10.32 7.94
CA VAL A 150 -9.05 11.48 8.79
C VAL A 150 -9.94 11.03 9.93
N ASP A 151 -9.53 11.30 11.16
CA ASP A 151 -10.42 11.19 12.32
C ASP A 151 -11.48 12.30 12.22
N THR A 152 -12.73 11.91 12.07
CA THR A 152 -13.83 12.86 11.91
C THR A 152 -14.20 13.56 13.21
N THR A 153 -13.78 13.02 14.36
CA THR A 153 -14.03 13.61 15.68
C THR A 153 -13.11 14.79 15.92
N SER A 154 -11.79 14.62 15.71
CA SER A 154 -10.81 15.69 15.84
C SER A 154 -10.65 16.55 14.58
N GLY A 155 -11.09 16.06 13.43
CA GLY A 155 -10.86 16.68 12.11
C GLY A 155 -9.41 16.57 11.61
N LYS A 156 -8.53 15.85 12.33
CA LYS A 156 -7.12 15.71 11.98
C LYS A 156 -6.86 14.48 11.12
N GLU A 157 -5.83 14.57 10.29
CA GLU A 157 -5.33 13.41 9.56
C GLU A 157 -4.72 12.41 10.53
N TYR A 158 -5.14 11.15 10.41
CA TYR A 158 -4.59 10.04 11.16
C TYR A 158 -3.40 9.51 10.39
N LYS A 159 -2.21 9.54 10.99
CA LYS A 159 -0.93 9.23 10.33
C LYS A 159 -0.17 8.06 10.94
N ASP A 160 -0.59 7.59 12.11
CA ASP A 160 0.08 6.50 12.82
C ASP A 160 -0.45 5.15 12.35
N TYR A 161 -0.09 4.79 11.12
CA TYR A 161 -0.44 3.49 10.58
C TYR A 161 0.53 3.01 9.50
N ILE A 162 0.59 1.68 9.36
CA ILE A 162 1.08 1.01 8.16
C ILE A 162 -0.11 0.39 7.42
N SER A 163 -0.08 0.42 6.09
CA SER A 163 -1.12 -0.18 5.26
C SER A 163 -0.55 -1.29 4.40
N GLU A 164 -1.24 -2.42 4.38
CA GLU A 164 -0.95 -3.56 3.52
C GLU A 164 -2.20 -3.88 2.70
N THR A 165 -2.12 -3.71 1.39
CA THR A 165 -3.20 -4.09 0.47
C THR A 165 -2.95 -5.51 -0.02
N SER A 166 -3.95 -6.36 0.15
CA SER A 166 -3.91 -7.73 -0.37
C SER A 166 -4.68 -7.81 -1.68
N TYR A 167 -4.06 -8.48 -2.65
CA TYR A 167 -4.70 -8.78 -3.93
C TYR A 167 -5.60 -10.02 -3.78
N PRO A 168 -6.75 -10.05 -4.47
CA PRO A 168 -7.60 -11.23 -4.48
C PRO A 168 -6.80 -12.43 -5.00
N THR A 169 -6.77 -13.51 -4.21
CA THR A 169 -6.18 -14.80 -4.58
C THR A 169 -7.23 -15.90 -4.42
N GLY A 170 -7.11 -16.98 -5.19
CA GLY A 170 -8.07 -18.11 -5.16
C GLY A 170 -9.51 -17.69 -5.48
N ASN A 171 -10.49 -18.18 -4.70
CA ASN A 171 -11.91 -17.85 -4.82
C ASN A 171 -12.23 -16.35 -4.71
N SER A 172 -11.26 -15.54 -4.25
CA SER A 172 -11.39 -14.07 -4.17
C SER A 172 -11.35 -13.40 -5.54
N VAL A 173 -10.70 -14.04 -6.52
CA VAL A 173 -10.57 -13.57 -7.90
C VAL A 173 -11.94 -13.54 -8.58
N ASP A 174 -12.78 -14.55 -8.34
CA ASP A 174 -14.10 -14.65 -8.96
C ASP A 174 -15.02 -13.51 -8.56
N LYS A 175 -14.93 -13.06 -7.30
CA LYS A 175 -15.79 -12.00 -6.76
C LYS A 175 -15.16 -10.60 -6.70
N ASN A 176 -13.97 -10.33 -7.26
CA ASN A 176 -13.40 -8.97 -7.29
C ASN A 176 -13.35 -8.24 -5.93
N LEU A 177 -13.15 -9.00 -4.85
CA LEU A 177 -13.11 -8.46 -3.50
C LEU A 177 -11.65 -8.29 -3.08
N TYR A 178 -11.23 -7.04 -2.93
CA TYR A 178 -9.93 -6.61 -2.46
C TYR A 178 -10.04 -6.27 -0.98
N TYR A 179 -8.98 -6.44 -0.21
CA TYR A 179 -8.96 -5.91 1.15
C TYR A 179 -7.67 -5.19 1.46
N THR A 180 -7.77 -4.13 2.25
CA THR A 180 -6.63 -3.39 2.78
C THR A 180 -6.66 -3.49 4.29
N SER A 181 -5.55 -3.94 4.86
CA SER A 181 -5.30 -3.94 6.29
C SER A 181 -4.51 -2.70 6.67
N ILE A 182 -5.00 -1.95 7.65
CA ILE A 182 -4.34 -0.82 8.27
C ILE A 182 -4.02 -1.23 9.69
N ARG A 183 -2.76 -1.21 10.09
CA ARG A 183 -2.33 -1.48 11.47
C ARG A 183 -1.82 -0.19 12.09
N SER A 184 -2.27 0.11 13.30
CA SER A 184 -1.80 1.27 14.04
C SER A 184 -0.65 0.94 14.98
N GLY A 185 0.15 1.96 15.27
CA GLY A 185 1.18 1.93 16.31
C GLY A 185 0.59 2.34 17.66
N ASP A 186 1.04 3.48 18.16
CA ASP A 186 0.74 3.99 19.50
C ASP A 186 -0.66 4.58 19.64
N TYR A 187 -1.20 5.15 18.57
CA TYR A 187 -2.48 5.82 18.56
C TYR A 187 -3.56 4.87 18.07
N PRO A 188 -4.67 4.68 18.83
CA PRO A 188 -5.71 3.77 18.43
C PRO A 188 -6.38 4.21 17.12
N ILE A 189 -6.84 3.24 16.33
CA ILE A 189 -7.70 3.53 15.18
C ILE A 189 -8.91 4.35 15.65
N PRO A 190 -9.26 5.48 15.01
CA PRO A 190 -10.42 6.28 15.40
C PRO A 190 -11.75 5.53 15.15
N GLU A 191 -12.72 5.67 16.04
CA GLU A 191 -14.05 5.04 15.86
C GLU A 191 -14.85 5.62 14.68
N ASN A 192 -14.63 6.89 14.35
CA ASN A 192 -15.31 7.60 13.27
C ASN A 192 -14.27 8.20 12.33
N LEU A 193 -14.16 7.66 11.13
CA LEU A 193 -13.07 7.99 10.21
C LEU A 193 -13.56 8.23 8.78
N LYS A 194 -12.87 9.11 8.07
CA LYS A 194 -13.01 9.27 6.62
C LYS A 194 -11.78 8.68 5.93
N ILE A 195 -11.97 7.68 5.09
CA ILE A 195 -10.91 7.14 4.23
C ILE A 195 -11.01 7.71 2.82
N TYR A 196 -9.87 8.10 2.26
CA TYR A 196 -9.70 8.55 0.89
C TYR A 196 -8.97 7.46 0.12
N VAL A 197 -9.59 6.99 -0.95
CA VAL A 197 -9.16 5.82 -1.70
C VAL A 197 -8.91 6.22 -3.14
N THR A 198 -7.76 5.83 -3.68
CA THR A 198 -7.47 5.96 -5.11
C THR A 198 -7.50 4.58 -5.76
N MET A 199 -8.28 4.45 -6.82
CA MET A 199 -8.27 3.25 -7.65
C MET A 199 -7.43 3.50 -8.89
N ARG A 200 -6.48 2.61 -9.19
CA ARG A 200 -5.60 2.68 -10.35
C ARG A 200 -5.65 1.38 -11.15
N ARG A 201 -5.45 1.48 -12.45
CA ARG A 201 -5.13 0.35 -13.32
C ARG A 201 -3.66 0.41 -13.65
N GLU A 202 -2.97 -0.69 -13.41
CA GLU A 202 -1.60 -0.92 -13.82
C GLU A 202 -1.61 -1.92 -14.98
N SER A 203 -1.15 -1.48 -16.16
CA SER A 203 -1.03 -2.32 -17.35
C SER A 203 0.43 -2.48 -17.73
N GLN A 204 0.89 -3.71 -17.97
CA GLN A 204 2.19 -3.92 -18.60
C GLN A 204 2.13 -3.47 -20.07
N SER A 205 3.02 -2.59 -20.51
CA SER A 205 3.19 -2.31 -21.93
C SER A 205 3.80 -3.53 -22.63
N GLN A 206 3.14 -4.05 -23.66
CA GLN A 206 3.83 -4.86 -24.67
C GLN A 206 4.35 -3.94 -25.76
N ASP A 207 5.52 -3.33 -25.54
CA ASP A 207 6.32 -2.82 -26.66
C ASP A 207 7.17 -3.97 -27.20
N THR A 208 6.56 -4.83 -28.02
CA THR A 208 7.27 -5.73 -28.92
C THR A 208 7.76 -4.95 -30.13
N ASN A 209 8.75 -4.07 -29.95
CA ASN A 209 9.54 -3.62 -31.09
C ASN A 209 10.57 -4.69 -31.43
N SER A 210 10.33 -5.31 -32.58
CA SER A 210 11.14 -6.32 -33.26
C SER A 210 12.64 -6.07 -33.13
N ILE A 211 13.36 -7.05 -32.60
CA ILE A 211 14.78 -7.23 -32.88
C ILE A 211 14.87 -7.62 -34.37
N ASN A 212 15.00 -6.62 -35.24
CA ASN A 212 15.68 -6.84 -36.51
C ASN A 212 17.16 -6.92 -36.17
N ASN A 213 17.68 -8.15 -36.23
CA ASN A 213 19.10 -8.40 -36.28
C ASN A 213 19.67 -7.71 -37.51
N ASP A 214 20.35 -6.59 -37.33
CA ASP A 214 21.52 -6.27 -38.13
C ASP A 214 22.51 -5.42 -37.32
N SER A 215 23.65 -6.02 -37.10
CA SER A 215 24.85 -5.43 -36.51
C SER A 215 25.35 -4.21 -37.27
N LYS A 216 25.45 -3.06 -36.60
CA LYS A 216 26.55 -2.09 -36.75
C LYS A 216 26.56 -1.10 -35.58
N ALA A 217 27.73 -0.95 -34.97
CA ALA A 217 28.00 -0.09 -33.84
C ALA A 217 27.69 1.38 -34.10
N SER A 218 27.00 2.04 -33.16
CA SER A 218 27.21 3.46 -32.84
C SER A 218 26.52 3.85 -31.53
N ASN A 219 27.32 4.38 -30.60
CA ASN A 219 26.98 5.31 -29.52
C ASN A 219 25.48 5.62 -29.28
N ALA A 220 24.93 5.09 -28.19
CA ALA A 220 23.72 5.64 -27.57
C ALA A 220 23.90 5.66 -26.05
N LYS A 221 23.76 6.86 -25.48
CA LYS A 221 23.61 7.12 -24.05
C LYS A 221 22.21 6.65 -23.66
N ASP A 222 22.07 5.39 -23.25
CA ASP A 222 20.82 4.90 -22.68
C ASP A 222 20.91 4.94 -21.15
N THR A 223 20.22 5.93 -20.61
CA THR A 223 19.70 6.00 -19.26
C THR A 223 19.13 4.66 -18.81
N PHE A 224 19.58 4.15 -17.67
CA PHE A 224 18.95 3.04 -16.95
C PHE A 224 17.56 3.48 -16.46
N GLU A 225 16.55 3.41 -17.32
CA GLU A 225 15.15 3.24 -16.94
C GLU A 225 14.79 1.77 -17.12
N THR A 226 15.25 0.90 -16.21
CA THR A 226 14.65 -0.42 -16.05
C THR A 226 13.51 -0.35 -15.04
N THR A 227 12.53 0.51 -15.30
CA THR A 227 11.17 0.24 -14.87
C THR A 227 10.53 -0.58 -15.98
N PRO A 228 9.80 -1.68 -15.70
CA PRO A 228 8.80 -2.15 -16.65
C PRO A 228 8.00 -0.91 -17.04
N ASN A 229 7.74 -0.69 -18.33
CA ASN A 229 6.85 0.39 -18.78
C ASN A 229 5.42 0.04 -18.31
N THR A 230 5.14 0.19 -17.02
CA THR A 230 3.82 -0.01 -16.42
C THR A 230 3.06 1.28 -16.58
N LYS A 231 2.04 1.25 -17.44
CA LYS A 231 1.13 2.36 -17.57
C LYS A 231 0.21 2.36 -16.36
N ASN A 232 0.39 3.34 -15.48
CA ASN A 232 -0.47 3.58 -14.31
C ASN A 232 -1.55 4.60 -14.64
N GLU A 233 -2.78 4.12 -14.86
CA GLU A 233 -3.96 4.91 -15.13
C GLU A 233 -4.78 5.11 -13.84
N LYS A 234 -4.96 6.36 -13.40
CA LYS A 234 -5.85 6.68 -12.27
C LYS A 234 -7.30 6.56 -12.72
N LEU A 235 -8.02 5.58 -12.18
CA LEU A 235 -9.42 5.34 -12.49
C LEU A 235 -10.34 6.27 -11.70
N GLY A 236 -10.06 6.55 -10.42
CA GLY A 236 -10.88 7.48 -9.63
C GLY A 236 -10.41 7.69 -8.19
N GLU A 237 -10.98 8.72 -7.56
CA GLU A 237 -10.83 9.04 -6.14
C GLU A 237 -12.17 8.93 -5.43
N PHE A 238 -12.18 8.18 -4.33
CA PHE A 238 -13.36 7.81 -3.58
C PHE A 238 -13.19 8.21 -2.12
N VAL A 239 -14.28 8.59 -1.46
CA VAL A 239 -14.28 8.96 -0.05
C VAL A 239 -15.39 8.20 0.65
N TYR A 240 -15.04 7.54 1.76
CA TYR A 240 -15.98 6.79 2.58
C TYR A 240 -15.95 7.31 4.01
N ALA A 241 -17.13 7.55 4.59
CA ALA A 241 -17.29 7.85 6.01
C ALA A 241 -17.66 6.56 6.74
N LEU A 242 -16.77 6.11 7.60
CA LEU A 242 -16.88 4.88 8.37
C LEU A 242 -17.21 5.22 9.82
N HIS A 243 -18.30 4.66 10.31
CA HIS A 243 -18.70 4.73 11.71
C HIS A 243 -18.56 3.34 12.31
N MET A 244 -17.48 3.08 13.04
CA MET A 244 -17.22 1.77 13.64
C MET A 244 -17.96 1.62 14.97
N GLY A 245 -18.17 2.73 15.69
CA GLY A 245 -18.70 2.71 17.05
C GLY A 245 -17.64 2.23 18.04
N LYS A 246 -18.05 2.03 19.30
CA LYS A 246 -17.12 1.64 20.36
C LYS A 246 -16.50 0.27 20.08
N TYR A 247 -15.16 0.20 20.10
CA TYR A 247 -14.43 -1.05 20.01
C TYR A 247 -14.54 -1.87 21.29
N PRO A 248 -14.50 -3.22 21.20
CA PRO A 248 -14.40 -4.06 22.37
C PRO A 248 -13.06 -3.82 23.08
N GLU A 249 -13.08 -3.90 24.40
CA GLU A 249 -11.88 -3.71 25.20
C GLU A 249 -10.88 -4.86 24.94
N PRO A 250 -9.58 -4.54 24.78
CA PRO A 250 -8.55 -5.55 24.63
C PRO A 250 -8.27 -6.29 25.94
N ILE A 251 -7.78 -7.52 25.85
CA ILE A 251 -7.27 -8.26 27.01
C ILE A 251 -5.77 -7.99 27.08
N ILE A 252 -5.34 -7.20 28.06
CA ILE A 252 -3.94 -6.81 28.22
C ILE A 252 -3.33 -7.52 29.44
N THR A 253 -2.23 -8.23 29.22
CA THR A 253 -1.37 -8.76 30.28
C THR A 253 -0.09 -7.94 30.33
N THR A 254 0.06 -7.13 31.36
CA THR A 254 1.27 -6.34 31.61
C THR A 254 2.33 -7.21 32.29
N LEU A 255 3.54 -7.22 31.75
CA LEU A 255 4.65 -8.05 32.24
C LEU A 255 5.76 -7.20 32.86
N ASN A 256 6.15 -6.10 32.20
CA ASN A 256 7.25 -5.21 32.59
C ASN A 256 8.50 -5.96 33.06
N LYS A 257 8.97 -6.91 32.24
CA LYS A 257 10.01 -7.87 32.64
C LYS A 257 11.13 -7.94 31.63
N ASP A 258 12.36 -7.93 32.15
CA ASP A 258 13.55 -8.21 31.36
C ASP A 258 13.77 -9.70 31.20
N ILE A 259 14.09 -10.11 29.97
CA ILE A 259 14.60 -11.43 29.64
C ILE A 259 15.94 -11.34 28.93
N LYS A 260 16.68 -12.46 28.97
CA LYS A 260 17.91 -12.64 28.20
C LYS A 260 17.69 -13.62 27.06
N VAL A 261 17.79 -13.12 25.83
CA VAL A 261 17.75 -13.95 24.61
C VAL A 261 19.12 -13.87 23.95
N ASN A 262 19.83 -15.01 23.93
CA ASN A 262 21.20 -15.09 23.42
C ASN A 262 22.15 -14.04 24.04
N GLY A 263 21.99 -13.78 25.35
CA GLY A 263 22.79 -12.80 26.11
C GLY A 263 22.29 -11.35 26.01
N GLN A 264 21.43 -11.03 25.05
CA GLN A 264 20.88 -9.69 24.86
C GLN A 264 19.65 -9.48 25.75
N THR A 265 19.53 -8.29 26.35
CA THR A 265 18.35 -7.90 27.13
C THR A 265 17.21 -7.56 26.18
N ILE A 266 16.03 -8.08 26.47
CA ILE A 266 14.76 -7.65 25.85
C ILE A 266 13.81 -7.35 27.00
N HIS A 267 13.30 -6.13 27.05
CA HIS A 267 12.28 -5.73 27.99
C HIS A 267 10.91 -6.00 27.37
N ILE A 268 10.05 -6.76 28.05
CA ILE A 268 8.71 -7.05 27.58
C ILE A 268 7.73 -6.23 28.40
N ASN A 269 7.07 -5.29 27.72
CA ASN A 269 6.09 -4.39 28.33
C ASN A 269 4.79 -5.16 28.61
N SER A 270 4.15 -5.66 27.54
CA SER A 270 2.82 -6.27 27.62
C SER A 270 2.51 -7.19 26.45
N VAL A 271 1.49 -8.03 26.65
CA VAL A 271 0.80 -8.76 25.59
C VAL A 271 -0.65 -8.28 25.53
N GLY A 272 -1.09 -7.82 24.37
CA GLY A 272 -2.47 -7.40 24.13
C GLY A 272 -3.17 -8.36 23.17
N GLN A 273 -4.32 -8.88 23.55
CA GLN A 273 -5.20 -9.63 22.64
C GLN A 273 -6.34 -8.71 22.20
N TYR A 274 -6.51 -8.61 20.88
CA TYR A 274 -7.53 -7.83 20.21
C TYR A 274 -8.34 -8.74 19.28
N PRO A 275 -9.58 -8.39 18.90
CA PRO A 275 -10.36 -9.16 17.94
C PRO A 275 -9.63 -9.52 16.64
N THR A 276 -8.80 -8.62 16.09
CA THR A 276 -8.12 -8.84 14.81
C THR A 276 -6.72 -9.41 14.94
N GLY A 277 -6.06 -9.27 16.09
CA GLY A 277 -4.69 -9.71 16.28
C GLY A 277 -4.26 -9.81 17.75
N THR A 278 -3.09 -10.40 17.97
CA THR A 278 -2.37 -10.29 19.23
C THR A 278 -1.14 -9.41 19.00
N GLU A 279 -0.82 -8.58 19.97
CA GLU A 279 0.36 -7.71 20.00
C GLU A 279 1.27 -8.12 21.16
N ILE A 280 2.58 -8.19 20.92
CA ILE A 280 3.58 -8.15 21.98
C ILE A 280 4.34 -6.85 21.85
N ASN A 281 4.30 -6.05 22.91
CA ASN A 281 5.02 -4.79 23.01
C ASN A 281 6.32 -5.02 23.77
N ILE A 282 7.46 -4.75 23.12
CA ILE A 282 8.79 -4.90 23.71
C ILE A 282 9.60 -3.62 23.56
N ASN A 283 10.61 -3.47 24.40
CA ASN A 283 11.66 -2.48 24.25
C ASN A 283 13.02 -3.20 24.22
N ILE A 284 13.93 -2.77 23.34
CA ILE A 284 15.26 -3.34 23.22
C ILE A 284 16.26 -2.30 23.71
N PRO A 285 16.89 -2.49 24.88
CA PRO A 285 17.83 -1.53 25.42
C PRO A 285 19.04 -1.28 24.50
N ASP A 286 19.42 0.00 24.40
CA ASP A 286 20.57 0.44 23.60
C ASP A 286 21.93 -0.02 24.15
N ASN A 287 21.98 -0.50 25.40
CA ASN A 287 23.22 -1.04 25.98
C ASN A 287 23.55 -2.47 25.52
N ASN A 288 22.71 -3.08 24.67
CA ASN A 288 23.04 -4.35 24.01
C ASN A 288 24.21 -4.17 23.03
N ASP A 289 25.11 -5.15 22.97
CA ASP A 289 26.25 -5.16 22.01
C ASP A 289 25.79 -5.40 20.56
N TYR A 290 24.58 -5.93 20.39
CA TYR A 290 24.00 -6.27 19.11
C TYR A 290 22.77 -5.42 18.81
N ILE A 291 22.60 -5.09 17.52
CA ILE A 291 21.33 -4.64 16.95
C ILE A 291 20.44 -5.87 16.81
N ILE A 292 19.23 -5.82 17.35
CA ILE A 292 18.26 -6.92 17.26
C ILE A 292 17.19 -6.52 16.24
N ASN A 293 17.14 -7.19 15.09
CA ASN A 293 16.23 -6.86 14.00
C ASN A 293 15.02 -7.80 13.92
N GLY A 294 14.92 -8.77 14.82
CA GLY A 294 13.80 -9.68 14.84
C GLY A 294 13.90 -10.76 15.90
N LEU A 295 12.73 -11.29 16.26
CA LEU A 295 12.58 -12.38 17.21
C LEU A 295 11.75 -13.47 16.56
N ASP A 296 12.15 -14.72 16.80
CA ASP A 296 11.34 -15.88 16.46
C ASP A 296 10.70 -16.37 17.75
N PHE A 297 9.39 -16.18 17.86
CA PHE A 297 8.64 -16.58 19.03
C PHE A 297 7.29 -17.17 18.65
N LYS A 298 6.73 -17.92 19.60
CA LYS A 298 5.37 -18.43 19.58
C LYS A 298 4.70 -18.14 20.90
N VAL A 299 3.40 -17.92 20.85
CA VAL A 299 2.57 -17.97 22.04
C VAL A 299 1.97 -19.35 22.20
N ILE A 300 1.75 -19.75 23.44
CA ILE A 300 1.24 -21.06 23.81
C ILE A 300 0.09 -20.83 24.79
N ASP A 301 -0.95 -21.61 24.61
CA ASP A 301 -2.14 -21.55 25.43
C ASP A 301 -2.20 -22.65 26.50
N ASN A 302 -3.23 -22.63 27.35
CA ASN A 302 -3.46 -23.56 28.45
C ASN A 302 -3.72 -25.00 27.98
N SER A 303 -4.16 -25.18 26.73
CA SER A 303 -4.34 -26.49 26.10
C SER A 303 -3.05 -27.02 25.44
N GLY A 304 -2.01 -26.20 25.37
CA GLY A 304 -0.76 -26.50 24.67
C GLY A 304 -0.79 -26.18 23.17
N LYS A 305 -1.90 -25.62 22.65
CA LYS A 305 -1.95 -25.10 21.29
C LYS A 305 -1.02 -23.89 21.21
N SER A 306 -0.26 -23.82 20.12
CA SER A 306 0.69 -22.73 19.89
C SER A 306 0.51 -22.12 18.52
N TRP A 307 0.67 -20.81 18.45
CA TRP A 307 0.67 -20.04 17.22
C TRP A 307 1.66 -18.88 17.36
N GLY A 308 1.93 -18.20 16.26
CA GLY A 308 3.04 -17.27 16.13
C GLY A 308 3.75 -17.49 14.81
N ASN A 309 4.71 -16.64 14.49
CA ASN A 309 5.23 -16.55 13.14
C ASN A 309 6.71 -16.98 13.06
N PRO A 310 7.00 -18.24 12.67
CA PRO A 310 8.36 -18.68 12.43
C PRO A 310 8.87 -18.08 11.11
N GLY A 311 9.39 -16.85 11.13
CA GLY A 311 10.23 -16.32 10.06
C GLY A 311 9.80 -15.02 9.38
N GLY A 312 8.64 -14.43 9.70
CA GLY A 312 8.25 -13.13 9.16
C GLY A 312 7.27 -12.39 10.07
N VAL A 313 7.78 -11.53 10.95
CA VAL A 313 6.90 -10.73 11.81
C VAL A 313 6.52 -9.44 11.10
N THR A 314 5.24 -9.09 11.12
CA THR A 314 4.81 -7.69 10.96
C THR A 314 5.06 -6.99 12.29
N ALA A 315 6.00 -6.03 12.29
CA ALA A 315 6.31 -5.21 13.44
C ALA A 315 6.16 -3.74 13.09
N ILE A 316 5.76 -2.93 14.07
CA ILE A 316 5.77 -1.47 14.00
C ILE A 316 6.71 -0.97 15.08
N GLY A 317 7.55 0.01 14.74
CA GLY A 317 8.51 0.64 15.63
C GLY A 317 9.97 0.40 15.24
N PRO A 318 10.93 0.84 16.07
CA PRO A 318 10.71 1.42 17.40
C PRO A 318 9.95 2.76 17.37
N ASP A 319 9.06 2.98 18.35
CA ASP A 319 8.40 4.28 18.60
C ASP A 319 9.37 5.30 19.25
N GLU A 320 8.89 6.51 19.56
CA GLU A 320 9.70 7.54 20.24
C GLU A 320 10.23 7.12 21.62
N LYS A 321 9.62 6.11 22.25
CA LYS A 321 10.03 5.53 23.53
C LYS A 321 10.90 4.28 23.36
N GLY A 322 11.23 3.90 22.12
CA GLY A 322 12.03 2.73 21.79
C GLY A 322 11.24 1.41 21.78
N ASN A 323 9.91 1.45 21.80
CA ASN A 323 9.09 0.24 21.80
C ASN A 323 8.81 -0.27 20.39
N THR A 324 8.89 -1.59 20.22
CA THR A 324 8.50 -2.29 19.01
C THR A 324 7.31 -3.19 19.30
N GLN A 325 6.28 -3.09 18.46
CA GLN A 325 5.03 -3.84 18.55
C GLN A 325 5.05 -4.96 17.51
N TYR A 326 4.99 -6.20 17.95
CA TYR A 326 4.98 -7.39 17.09
C TYR A 326 3.55 -7.96 16.99
N PHE A 327 3.04 -8.12 15.77
CA PHE A 327 1.66 -8.56 15.52
C PHE A 327 1.57 -9.98 14.99
N PHE A 328 0.56 -10.74 15.43
CA PHE A 328 0.27 -12.10 14.95
C PHE A 328 -1.21 -12.49 15.20
N GLU A 329 -1.55 -13.74 14.85
CA GLU A 329 -2.92 -14.27 14.89
C GLU A 329 -3.60 -14.08 16.27
N SER A 330 -4.89 -13.73 16.24
CA SER A 330 -5.71 -13.56 17.44
C SER A 330 -6.36 -14.86 17.90
N ASP A 331 -6.43 -15.04 19.22
CA ASP A 331 -7.30 -16.00 19.91
C ASP A 331 -8.28 -15.31 20.87
N TYR A 332 -8.57 -14.02 20.64
CA TYR A 332 -9.39 -13.17 21.52
C TYR A 332 -10.76 -13.77 21.87
N PHE A 333 -11.45 -14.39 20.91
CA PHE A 333 -12.81 -14.93 21.12
C PHE A 333 -12.86 -16.23 21.93
N HIS A 334 -11.71 -16.82 22.25
CA HIS A 334 -11.60 -17.98 23.13
C HIS A 334 -11.02 -17.59 24.51
N SER A 335 -11.15 -16.32 24.90
CA SER A 335 -10.50 -15.66 26.04
C SER A 335 -10.48 -16.45 27.35
N ASN A 336 -9.43 -17.26 27.53
CA ASN A 336 -8.65 -17.42 28.78
C ASN A 336 -7.42 -18.33 28.58
N THR A 337 -6.99 -18.52 27.34
CA THR A 337 -6.12 -19.61 26.95
C THR A 337 -4.64 -19.20 26.96
N LEU A 338 -4.26 -17.97 26.58
CA LEU A 338 -2.84 -17.58 26.53
C LEU A 338 -2.12 -17.79 27.87
N ASN A 339 -1.03 -18.54 27.82
CA ASN A 339 -0.28 -19.02 28.98
C ASN A 339 1.19 -18.65 28.91
N LYS A 340 1.84 -18.83 27.75
CA LYS A 340 3.28 -18.62 27.63
C LYS A 340 3.69 -17.93 26.34
N ILE A 341 4.82 -17.23 26.39
CA ILE A 341 5.58 -16.84 25.21
C ILE A 341 6.86 -17.67 25.19
N LYS A 342 7.19 -18.23 24.03
CA LYS A 342 8.40 -19.02 23.79
C LYS A 342 9.22 -18.38 22.70
N PHE A 343 10.39 -17.85 23.04
CA PHE A 343 11.39 -17.35 22.11
C PHE A 343 12.30 -18.50 21.66
N ALA A 344 12.31 -18.81 20.37
CA ALA A 344 13.07 -19.89 19.75
C ALA A 344 14.27 -19.39 18.92
N GLY A 345 14.32 -18.09 18.60
CA GLY A 345 15.39 -17.51 17.81
C GLY A 345 15.45 -15.99 17.91
N ILE A 346 16.58 -15.45 17.47
CA ILE A 346 16.85 -14.01 17.45
C ILE A 346 17.64 -13.66 16.18
N ARG A 347 17.23 -12.60 15.49
CA ARG A 347 17.99 -11.97 14.41
C ARG A 347 18.79 -10.83 15.00
N MET A 348 20.12 -10.94 14.96
CA MET A 348 20.98 -9.95 15.57
C MET A 348 22.27 -9.74 14.78
N LEU A 349 22.78 -8.50 14.79
CA LEU A 349 24.03 -8.11 14.15
C LEU A 349 24.85 -7.28 15.13
N LYS A 350 26.14 -7.59 15.25
CA LYS A 350 27.02 -6.87 16.19
C LYS A 350 27.11 -5.40 15.76
N LYS A 351 26.95 -4.45 16.68
CA LYS A 351 26.93 -3.02 16.34
C LYS A 351 28.19 -2.56 15.60
N SER A 352 29.35 -3.09 15.99
CA SER A 352 30.63 -2.83 15.33
C SER A 352 30.73 -3.34 13.89
N GLU A 353 29.87 -4.28 13.49
CA GLU A 353 29.85 -4.92 12.16
C GLU A 353 28.67 -4.44 11.29
N ALA A 354 27.81 -3.57 11.85
CA ALA A 354 26.63 -3.06 11.18
C ALA A 354 26.91 -1.84 10.31
N VAL A 355 27.97 -1.09 10.62
CA VAL A 355 28.31 0.17 9.95
C VAL A 355 29.17 -0.10 8.73
N ILE A 356 28.75 0.44 7.59
CA ILE A 356 29.48 0.41 6.33
C ILE A 356 29.71 1.84 5.87
N THR A 357 30.91 2.13 5.38
CA THR A 357 31.21 3.37 4.67
C THR A 357 31.33 3.09 3.18
N LEU A 358 30.58 3.83 2.36
CA LEU A 358 30.78 3.88 0.92
C LEU A 358 31.64 5.08 0.56
N ASP A 359 32.65 4.87 -0.26
CA ASP A 359 33.35 5.93 -0.99
C ASP A 359 32.73 6.03 -2.38
N LEU A 360 31.84 7.01 -2.56
CA LEU A 360 31.08 7.20 -3.79
C LEU A 360 31.98 7.57 -4.98
N LYS A 361 33.10 8.27 -4.72
CA LYS A 361 34.03 8.70 -5.76
C LYS A 361 34.89 7.52 -6.24
N ASN A 362 35.43 6.75 -5.30
CA ASN A 362 36.29 5.61 -5.60
C ASN A 362 35.49 4.33 -5.91
N LYS A 363 34.16 4.35 -5.72
CA LYS A 363 33.23 3.24 -5.90
C LYS A 363 33.59 2.02 -5.04
N THR A 364 33.96 2.28 -3.79
CA THR A 364 34.36 1.23 -2.84
C THR A 364 33.48 1.21 -1.60
N MET A 365 33.51 0.08 -0.90
CA MET A 365 32.78 -0.17 0.33
C MET A 365 33.73 -0.70 1.40
N ALA A 366 33.62 -0.21 2.63
CA ALA A 366 34.38 -0.69 3.77
C ALA A 366 33.49 -0.89 5.01
N PRO A 367 33.56 -2.05 5.70
CA PRO A 367 34.32 -3.23 5.33
C PRO A 367 33.73 -3.94 4.10
N GLU A 368 34.53 -4.78 3.44
CA GLU A 368 33.99 -5.74 2.47
C GLU A 368 33.17 -6.81 3.20
N LEU A 369 32.05 -7.21 2.60
CA LEU A 369 31.11 -8.17 3.17
C LEU A 369 31.02 -9.39 2.28
N LYS A 370 30.82 -10.56 2.91
CA LYS A 370 30.71 -11.82 2.19
C LYS A 370 29.35 -11.98 1.49
N ASP A 371 28.31 -11.45 2.11
CA ASP A 371 26.89 -11.61 1.78
C ASP A 371 26.29 -10.42 1.00
N ILE A 372 27.05 -9.33 0.86
CA ILE A 372 26.64 -8.10 0.18
C ILE A 372 27.79 -7.60 -0.70
N GLN A 373 27.55 -7.43 -1.99
CA GLN A 373 28.51 -6.90 -2.96
C GLN A 373 28.05 -5.55 -3.49
N LEU A 374 28.94 -4.56 -3.50
CA LEU A 374 28.73 -3.30 -4.23
C LEU A 374 28.94 -3.54 -5.72
N LYS A 375 27.90 -3.37 -6.53
CA LYS A 375 27.95 -3.60 -7.99
C LYS A 375 28.23 -2.31 -8.75
N ASN A 376 27.57 -1.22 -8.39
CA ASN A 376 27.69 0.04 -9.12
C ASN A 376 27.44 1.25 -8.22
N ILE A 377 28.07 2.37 -8.58
CA ILE A 377 27.76 3.71 -8.09
C ILE A 377 27.77 4.66 -9.28
N GLU A 378 26.66 5.35 -9.50
CA GLU A 378 26.49 6.34 -10.54
C GLU A 378 26.10 7.69 -9.95
N ARG A 379 26.61 8.76 -10.57
CA ARG A 379 26.29 10.12 -10.16
C ARG A 379 25.32 10.73 -11.15
N SER A 380 24.23 11.30 -10.65
CA SER A 380 23.39 12.22 -11.41
C SER A 380 23.15 13.48 -10.58
N GLY A 381 23.73 14.60 -11.01
CA GLY A 381 23.67 15.86 -10.28
C GLY A 381 24.23 15.74 -8.85
N ASN A 382 23.34 15.95 -7.86
CA ASN A 382 23.64 15.85 -6.42
C ASN A 382 23.23 14.50 -5.80
N LYS A 383 22.84 13.52 -6.61
CA LYS A 383 22.44 12.18 -6.16
C LYS A 383 23.49 11.13 -6.55
N ALA A 384 23.58 10.08 -5.74
CA ALA A 384 24.28 8.85 -6.04
C ALA A 384 23.26 7.70 -6.15
N TYR A 385 23.31 6.96 -7.25
CA TYR A 385 22.55 5.73 -7.46
C TYR A 385 23.49 4.55 -7.21
N ILE A 386 23.14 3.71 -6.24
CA ILE A 386 24.00 2.64 -5.74
C ILE A 386 23.28 1.32 -5.94
N THR A 387 23.99 0.35 -6.54
CA THR A 387 23.47 -1.00 -6.74
C THR A 387 24.25 -1.97 -5.87
N PHE A 388 23.55 -2.74 -5.05
CA PHE A 388 24.08 -3.86 -4.30
C PHE A 388 23.51 -5.17 -4.82
N SER A 389 24.28 -6.24 -4.69
CA SER A 389 23.82 -7.61 -4.85
C SER A 389 23.95 -8.35 -3.53
N SER A 390 22.98 -9.19 -3.20
CA SER A 390 23.04 -10.04 -2.01
C SER A 390 22.50 -11.43 -2.27
N ASP A 391 23.06 -12.41 -1.56
CA ASP A 391 22.68 -13.82 -1.65
C ASP A 391 21.40 -14.14 -0.86
N THR A 392 20.97 -13.23 0.03
CA THR A 392 19.87 -13.49 0.96
C THR A 392 18.60 -12.76 0.53
N ILE A 393 17.52 -13.53 0.43
CA ILE A 393 16.15 -13.03 0.33
C ILE A 393 15.66 -12.78 1.76
N GLY A 394 15.71 -11.54 2.22
CA GLY A 394 15.19 -11.12 3.51
C GLY A 394 13.98 -10.20 3.34
N CYS A 395 12.97 -10.34 4.21
CA CYS A 395 11.84 -9.39 4.29
C CYS A 395 12.24 -8.01 4.87
N LEU A 396 13.41 -7.95 5.52
CA LEU A 396 14.04 -6.74 6.01
C LEU A 396 15.06 -6.33 4.95
N GLY A 397 14.91 -5.16 4.33
CA GLY A 397 15.85 -4.67 3.31
C GLY A 397 17.32 -4.68 3.78
N LEU A 398 18.28 -4.50 2.87
CA LEU A 398 19.71 -4.62 3.22
C LEU A 398 20.18 -3.64 4.30
N PHE A 399 19.66 -2.41 4.27
CA PHE A 399 20.07 -1.31 5.14
C PHE A 399 18.87 -0.67 5.82
N GLN A 400 19.12 0.01 6.95
CA GLN A 400 18.14 0.87 7.61
C GLN A 400 17.70 1.98 6.66
N HIS A 401 16.47 2.46 6.80
CA HIS A 401 15.93 3.51 5.92
C HIS A 401 16.75 4.82 5.98
N GLU A 402 17.45 5.03 7.09
CA GLU A 402 18.29 6.19 7.34
C GLU A 402 19.77 5.89 7.11
N TYR A 403 20.50 6.89 6.63
CA TYR A 403 21.95 6.89 6.46
C TYR A 403 22.56 8.20 6.95
N LYS A 404 23.88 8.22 7.12
CA LYS A 404 24.61 9.38 7.63
C LYS A 404 25.71 9.83 6.67
N ASP A 405 26.08 11.11 6.72
CA ASP A 405 27.37 11.57 6.19
C ASP A 405 28.48 11.41 7.25
N THR A 406 29.73 11.77 6.90
CA THR A 406 30.85 11.65 7.85
C THR A 406 30.80 12.65 9.01
N LYS A 407 29.92 13.66 8.93
CA LYS A 407 29.69 14.62 10.00
C LYS A 407 28.57 14.18 10.95
N GLY A 408 27.91 13.05 10.65
CA GLY A 408 26.81 12.51 11.42
C GLY A 408 25.44 13.11 11.07
N ASN A 409 25.33 13.92 10.01
CA ASN A 409 24.03 14.39 9.54
C ASN A 409 23.24 13.20 9.00
N GLN A 410 21.98 13.10 9.42
CA GLN A 410 21.08 11.99 9.09
C GLN A 410 20.22 12.34 7.88
N PHE A 411 20.02 11.34 7.02
CA PHE A 411 19.25 11.44 5.78
C PHE A 411 18.42 10.17 5.60
N GLU A 412 17.31 10.27 4.89
CA GLU A 412 16.47 9.13 4.50
C GLU A 412 16.67 8.77 3.02
N PHE A 413 16.54 7.50 2.69
CA PHE A 413 16.54 7.06 1.29
C PHE A 413 15.31 7.61 0.55
N HIS A 414 15.53 8.07 -0.68
CA HIS A 414 14.44 8.55 -1.52
C HIS A 414 13.66 7.38 -2.13
N SER A 415 12.42 7.64 -2.57
CA SER A 415 11.47 6.68 -3.19
C SER A 415 11.97 5.98 -4.47
N GLU A 416 13.21 6.23 -4.89
CA GLU A 416 13.92 5.62 -6.02
C GLU A 416 14.68 4.34 -5.61
N SER A 417 14.43 3.81 -4.40
CA SER A 417 15.04 2.59 -3.90
C SER A 417 14.11 1.39 -4.14
N GLY A 418 14.66 0.27 -4.60
CA GLY A 418 13.86 -0.91 -4.99
C GLY A 418 14.66 -2.19 -4.97
N THR A 419 13.98 -3.34 -5.08
CA THR A 419 14.61 -4.65 -5.18
C THR A 419 14.15 -5.38 -6.45
N SER A 420 15.08 -6.09 -7.08
CA SER A 420 14.79 -6.95 -8.23
C SER A 420 15.44 -8.32 -8.01
N MET A 421 14.79 -9.37 -8.49
CA MET A 421 15.32 -10.73 -8.42
C MET A 421 15.90 -11.13 -9.77
N GLN A 422 17.20 -11.42 -9.81
CA GLN A 422 17.89 -11.88 -11.02
C GLN A 422 18.73 -13.11 -10.68
N ASN A 423 18.49 -14.24 -11.35
CA ASN A 423 19.29 -15.46 -11.26
C ASN A 423 19.61 -15.93 -9.82
N SER A 424 18.61 -15.92 -8.93
CA SER A 424 18.71 -16.28 -7.50
C SER A 424 19.52 -15.32 -6.62
N THR A 425 19.93 -14.17 -7.15
CA THR A 425 20.51 -13.05 -6.40
C THR A 425 19.53 -11.87 -6.36
N MET A 426 19.53 -11.13 -5.25
CA MET A 426 18.70 -9.93 -5.10
C MET A 426 19.55 -8.70 -5.40
N GLU A 427 19.14 -7.92 -6.40
CA GLU A 427 19.69 -6.59 -6.62
C GLU A 427 18.89 -5.57 -5.82
N ASN A 428 19.61 -4.68 -5.13
CA ASN A 428 19.06 -3.63 -4.30
C ASN A 428 19.58 -2.29 -4.83
N TYR A 429 18.66 -1.40 -5.16
CA TYR A 429 18.96 -0.06 -5.66
C TYR A 429 18.70 0.95 -4.54
N LEU A 430 19.65 1.85 -4.30
CA LEU A 430 19.54 2.92 -3.31
C LEU A 430 19.87 4.26 -3.96
N ALA A 431 19.17 5.30 -3.54
CA ALA A 431 19.47 6.68 -3.92
C ALA A 431 19.87 7.50 -2.67
N THR A 432 21.08 8.06 -2.69
CA THR A 432 21.58 8.94 -1.63
C THR A 432 21.94 10.32 -2.17
N VAL A 433 22.04 11.30 -1.27
CA VAL A 433 22.69 12.58 -1.57
C VAL A 433 24.19 12.33 -1.74
N TRP A 434 24.80 12.96 -2.74
CA TRP A 434 26.24 12.96 -2.95
C TRP A 434 26.90 14.04 -2.06
N PRO A 435 27.55 13.68 -0.94
CA PRO A 435 28.12 14.65 -0.03
C PRO A 435 29.49 15.16 -0.52
N LYS A 436 29.95 16.29 0.03
CA LYS A 436 31.20 16.96 -0.41
C LYS A 436 32.45 16.09 -0.19
N ASP A 437 32.46 15.28 0.86
CA ASP A 437 33.53 14.34 1.18
C ASP A 437 33.43 13.02 0.39
N ASN A 438 32.38 12.87 -0.43
CA ASN A 438 32.07 11.69 -1.24
C ASN A 438 31.82 10.42 -0.42
N LYS A 439 31.52 10.53 0.88
CA LYS A 439 31.34 9.37 1.76
C LYS A 439 29.97 9.34 2.40
N VAL A 440 29.34 8.17 2.36
CA VAL A 440 28.08 7.90 3.06
C VAL A 440 28.23 6.70 3.97
N ILE A 441 27.58 6.75 5.12
CA ILE A 441 27.60 5.73 6.16
C ILE A 441 26.23 5.05 6.19
N LEU A 442 26.22 3.76 5.90
CA LEU A 442 25.01 2.92 5.92
C LEU A 442 25.02 2.02 7.16
N THR A 443 23.83 1.73 7.70
CA THR A 443 23.65 0.75 8.78
C THR A 443 22.92 -0.47 8.22
N ARG A 444 23.51 -1.65 8.39
CA ARG A 444 22.94 -2.93 7.93
C ARG A 444 21.70 -3.31 8.73
N CYS A 445 20.66 -3.74 8.02
CA CYS A 445 19.46 -4.36 8.55
C CYS A 445 19.49 -5.89 8.40
N LEU A 446 20.13 -6.39 7.34
CA LEU A 446 20.22 -7.82 7.11
C LEU A 446 21.01 -8.49 8.24
N SER A 447 20.32 -9.35 9.01
CA SER A 447 20.94 -10.10 10.10
C SER A 447 20.52 -11.58 10.09
N PRO A 448 21.47 -12.50 10.35
CA PRO A 448 21.19 -13.91 10.36
C PRO A 448 20.25 -14.27 11.51
N MET A 449 19.34 -15.21 11.27
CA MET A 449 18.53 -15.80 12.33
C MET A 449 19.36 -16.82 13.11
N ILE A 450 19.58 -16.58 14.39
CA ILE A 450 20.22 -17.52 15.31
C ILE A 450 19.11 -18.28 16.03
N LYS A 451 19.02 -19.58 15.79
CA LYS A 451 18.14 -20.47 16.56
C LYS A 451 18.76 -20.75 17.93
N LEU A 452 17.96 -20.60 18.99
CA LEU A 452 18.42 -20.84 20.36
C LEU A 452 18.51 -22.34 20.61
N LYS A 453 19.64 -22.79 21.20
CA LYS A 453 19.77 -24.19 21.65
C LYS A 453 18.73 -24.56 22.70
N LYS A 454 18.40 -23.61 23.57
CA LYS A 454 17.34 -23.71 24.57
C LYS A 454 16.42 -22.48 24.42
N PRO A 455 15.16 -22.69 24.03
CA PRO A 455 14.19 -21.60 23.97
C PRO A 455 14.02 -20.91 25.33
N VAL A 456 13.76 -19.60 25.31
CA VAL A 456 13.42 -18.82 26.50
C VAL A 456 11.91 -18.80 26.62
N GLU A 457 11.36 -19.20 27.76
CA GLU A 457 9.92 -19.25 28.01
C GLU A 457 9.54 -18.27 29.13
N ILE A 458 8.40 -17.61 28.94
CA ILE A 458 7.80 -16.71 29.92
C ILE A 458 6.37 -17.13 30.14
N THR A 459 5.97 -17.26 31.39
CA THR A 459 4.57 -17.46 31.76
C THR A 459 3.88 -16.11 31.88
N LEU A 460 2.69 -16.02 31.30
CA LEU A 460 1.77 -14.90 31.41
C LEU A 460 0.93 -15.12 32.67
N GLU A 461 1.41 -14.62 33.81
CA GLU A 461 0.63 -14.58 35.04
C GLU A 461 -0.49 -13.54 34.86
N LYS A 462 -1.74 -13.91 35.18
CA LYS A 462 -2.90 -13.03 35.04
C LYS A 462 -3.19 -12.27 36.30
#